data_AF-A0A9N9CYS9-F1
#
_entry.id   AF-A0A9N9CYS9-F1
#
_cell.length_a   1.000
_cell.length_b   1.000
_cell.length_c   1.000
_cell.angle_alpha   90.00
_cell.angle_beta   90.00
_cell.angle_gamma   90.00
#
_symmetry.space_group_name_H-M   'P 1'
#
loop_
_entity.id
_entity.type
_entity.pdbx_description
1 polymer ?
#
loop_
_entity_poly.entity_id
_entity_poly.type
_entity_poly.pdbx_seq_one_letter_code
_entity_poly.pdbx_strand_id
1 'polypeptide(L)'
;KSTYMVVDCGGESSGALCGSTFVDQRFVSFVKTLIGDTAMELLKVNHPSQYHFMIQEFCSNVKIPFTGEKASYKPYQFSILRRTSDEFVYQATGVERLHTISDKWSFKLEFDTVLSFFDPVIDEIIELIEAQLSSVVDLSAIFLVGGFSESLYLQKRIKRAIKGRVDNFIVPISPELSILNGACKYGLNMNVVQSRILKWTYGVKNHRDWKQGDPPSRNTRGLIYVFQSIATKGDEVFMEQKFRHKIFSIPGQDIMDIEIYCTKKNGAVYCDEPEMVYLGEVNVQLFDNSLGIPLCISMHFGQMELIATVTNEENGYMYKKAFQFYVEFFPYYI
;
A
#
# COMPACT_ATOMS: atom_id res chain seq x y z
N LYS A 1 -16.76 -2.68 -27.91
CA LYS A 1 -15.79 -2.43 -26.82
C LYS A 1 -16.50 -1.55 -25.80
N SER A 2 -16.91 -2.10 -24.67
CA SER A 2 -17.47 -1.30 -23.58
C SER A 2 -16.31 -0.57 -22.90
N THR A 3 -16.34 0.75 -22.91
CA THR A 3 -15.38 1.59 -22.18
C THR A 3 -15.95 1.78 -20.78
N TYR A 4 -15.25 1.28 -19.76
CA TYR A 4 -15.62 1.49 -18.37
C TYR A 4 -14.83 2.68 -17.83
N MET A 5 -15.53 3.66 -17.25
CA MET A 5 -14.91 4.63 -16.35
C MET A 5 -14.74 3.92 -15.01
N VAL A 6 -13.50 3.76 -14.55
CA VAL A 6 -13.21 3.15 -13.25
C VAL A 6 -13.06 4.29 -12.25
N VAL A 7 -14.03 4.43 -11.35
CA VAL A 7 -13.94 5.31 -10.20
C VAL A 7 -13.54 4.43 -9.01
N ASP A 8 -12.34 4.66 -8.47
CA ASP A 8 -11.97 4.06 -7.20
C ASP A 8 -12.89 4.65 -6.12
N CYS A 9 -13.68 3.81 -5.47
CA CYS A 9 -14.71 4.23 -4.52
C CYS A 9 -14.14 4.79 -3.20
N GLY A 10 -12.82 5.00 -3.11
CA GLY A 10 -12.20 5.81 -2.06
C GLY A 10 -12.28 5.20 -0.65
N GLY A 11 -12.62 3.92 -0.52
CA GLY A 11 -12.56 3.21 0.76
C GLY A 11 -11.15 3.26 1.34
N GLU A 12 -11.03 3.44 2.66
CA GLU A 12 -9.73 3.32 3.32
C GLU A 12 -9.19 1.90 3.06
N SER A 13 -8.01 1.81 2.44
CA SER A 13 -7.38 0.54 2.15
C SER A 13 -7.04 -0.17 3.45
N SER A 14 -7.82 -1.18 3.82
CA SER A 14 -7.50 -2.09 4.91
C SER A 14 -6.47 -3.11 4.41
N GLY A 15 -5.22 -2.67 4.26
CA GLY A 15 -4.12 -3.54 3.88
C GLY A 15 -3.78 -4.47 5.04
N ALA A 16 -4.21 -5.73 4.96
CA ALA A 16 -3.69 -6.78 5.82
C ALA A 16 -2.51 -7.48 5.13
N LEU A 17 -1.63 -8.07 5.94
CA LEU A 17 -0.60 -8.98 5.46
C LEU A 17 -1.27 -10.34 5.13
N CYS A 18 -1.99 -10.41 4.01
CA CYS A 18 -2.67 -11.62 3.52
C CYS A 18 -2.40 -11.81 2.03
N GLY A 19 -2.22 -13.06 1.57
CA GLY A 19 -1.94 -13.35 0.16
C GLY A 19 -1.19 -14.67 -0.08
N SER A 20 -0.84 -14.91 -1.35
CA SER A 20 -0.24 -16.17 -1.83
C SER A 20 0.96 -16.65 -1.00
N THR A 21 1.81 -15.72 -0.54
CA THR A 21 2.98 -16.04 0.30
C THR A 21 2.62 -16.67 1.63
N PHE A 22 1.45 -16.37 2.19
CA PHE A 22 0.99 -16.97 3.45
C PHE A 22 0.58 -18.44 3.27
N VAL A 23 0.17 -18.83 2.06
CA VAL A 23 -0.01 -20.24 1.72
C VAL A 23 1.34 -20.98 1.75
N ASP A 24 2.40 -20.35 1.23
CA ASP A 24 3.76 -20.91 1.27
C ASP A 24 4.26 -21.03 2.71
N GLN A 25 4.02 -20.02 3.54
CA GLN A 25 4.38 -20.05 4.95
C GLN A 25 3.64 -21.16 5.71
N ARG A 26 2.34 -21.37 5.41
CA ARG A 26 1.58 -22.50 6.01
C ARG A 26 2.12 -23.85 5.58
N PHE A 27 2.51 -24.01 4.33
CA PHE A 27 3.22 -25.20 3.85
C PHE A 27 4.55 -25.39 4.58
N VAL A 28 5.38 -24.35 4.71
CA VAL A 28 6.66 -24.43 5.45
C VAL A 28 6.44 -24.80 6.91
N SER A 29 5.42 -24.23 7.56
CA SER A 29 5.04 -24.57 8.93
C SER A 29 4.60 -26.03 9.05
N PHE A 30 3.83 -26.54 8.07
CA PHE A 30 3.51 -27.96 8.02
C PHE A 30 4.77 -28.83 7.91
N VAL A 31 5.70 -28.50 7.02
CA VAL A 31 6.97 -29.25 6.91
C VAL A 31 7.78 -29.17 8.21
N LYS A 32 7.80 -28.03 8.89
CA LYS A 32 8.42 -27.89 10.23
C LYS A 32 7.83 -28.87 11.25
N THR A 33 6.53 -29.15 11.21
CA THR A 33 5.94 -30.17 12.10
C THR A 33 6.44 -31.58 11.83
N LEU A 34 6.89 -31.86 10.60
CA LEU A 34 7.41 -33.17 10.20
C LEU A 34 8.89 -33.33 10.58
N ILE A 35 9.74 -32.39 10.15
CA ILE A 35 11.20 -32.50 10.30
C ILE A 35 11.77 -31.76 11.53
N GLY A 36 10.98 -30.89 12.16
CA GLY A 36 11.38 -30.03 13.27
C GLY A 36 11.93 -28.67 12.82
N ASP A 37 11.77 -27.65 13.68
CA ASP A 37 12.25 -26.28 13.41
C ASP A 37 13.76 -26.21 13.17
N THR A 38 14.56 -26.87 14.01
CA THR A 38 16.02 -26.90 13.88
C THR A 38 16.46 -27.42 12.51
N ALA A 39 15.85 -28.51 12.04
CA ALA A 39 16.17 -29.09 10.73
C ALA A 39 15.78 -28.14 9.58
N MET A 40 14.62 -27.47 9.68
CA MET A 40 14.20 -26.49 8.68
C MET A 40 15.13 -25.28 8.62
N GLU A 41 15.58 -24.74 9.77
CA GLU A 41 16.48 -23.60 9.78
C GLU A 41 17.88 -23.98 9.26
N LEU A 42 18.40 -25.17 9.60
CA LEU A 42 19.65 -25.66 9.03
C LEU A 42 19.56 -25.90 7.52
N LEU A 43 18.42 -26.41 7.02
CA LEU A 43 18.17 -26.54 5.58
C LEU A 43 18.22 -25.18 4.87
N LYS A 44 17.58 -24.15 5.44
CA LYS A 44 17.57 -22.79 4.88
C LYS A 44 18.97 -22.18 4.83
N VAL A 45 19.73 -22.28 5.92
CA VAL A 45 21.04 -21.61 6.06
C VAL A 45 22.13 -22.36 5.28
N ASN A 46 22.21 -23.68 5.44
CA ASN A 46 23.31 -24.46 4.88
C ASN A 46 23.03 -24.91 3.42
N HIS A 47 21.76 -25.02 3.03
CA HIS A 47 21.34 -25.51 1.70
C HIS A 47 20.20 -24.70 1.08
N PRO A 48 20.38 -23.38 0.87
CA PRO A 48 19.33 -22.49 0.37
C PRO A 48 18.76 -22.92 -0.99
N SER A 49 19.56 -23.60 -1.82
CA SER A 49 19.09 -24.17 -3.09
C SER A 49 18.07 -25.30 -2.92
N GLN A 50 18.20 -26.12 -1.88
CA GLN A 50 17.22 -27.17 -1.56
C GLN A 50 15.96 -26.59 -0.94
N TYR A 51 16.11 -25.60 -0.05
CA TYR A 51 14.96 -24.86 0.47
C TYR A 51 14.16 -24.22 -0.67
N HIS A 52 14.85 -23.57 -1.61
CA HIS A 52 14.22 -23.00 -2.80
C HIS A 52 13.54 -24.06 -3.68
N PHE A 53 14.21 -25.19 -3.92
CA PHE A 53 13.61 -26.33 -4.62
C PHE A 53 12.31 -26.81 -3.95
N MET A 54 12.31 -26.99 -2.63
CA MET A 54 11.13 -27.41 -1.88
C MET A 54 9.95 -26.45 -2.10
N ILE A 55 10.18 -25.14 -2.03
CA ILE A 55 9.14 -24.14 -2.28
C ILE A 55 8.66 -24.19 -3.74
N GLN A 56 9.59 -24.27 -4.71
CA GLN A 56 9.24 -24.34 -6.12
C GLN A 56 8.43 -25.60 -6.47
N GLU A 57 8.80 -26.75 -5.90
CA GLU A 57 8.11 -28.02 -6.12
C GLU A 57 6.67 -27.96 -5.58
N PHE A 58 6.50 -27.38 -4.39
CA PHE A 58 5.17 -27.17 -3.81
C PHE A 58 4.35 -26.20 -4.65
N CYS A 59 4.95 -25.07 -5.04
CA CYS A 59 4.28 -24.07 -5.85
C CYS A 59 3.78 -24.64 -7.18
N SER A 60 4.66 -25.32 -7.91
CA SER A 60 4.42 -25.77 -9.29
C SER A 60 3.45 -26.95 -9.35
N ASN A 61 3.59 -27.92 -8.45
CA ASN A 61 2.86 -29.18 -8.54
C ASN A 61 1.63 -29.26 -7.62
N VAL A 62 1.54 -28.37 -6.62
CA VAL A 62 0.47 -28.42 -5.61
C VAL A 62 -0.29 -27.11 -5.59
N LYS A 63 0.36 -25.99 -5.28
CA LYS A 63 -0.31 -24.71 -5.02
C LYS A 63 -0.99 -24.12 -6.25
N ILE A 64 -0.24 -23.93 -7.34
CA ILE A 64 -0.74 -23.34 -8.59
C ILE A 64 -1.87 -24.19 -9.19
N PRO A 65 -1.76 -25.54 -9.32
CA PRO A 65 -2.83 -26.36 -9.88
C PRO A 65 -4.01 -26.61 -8.92
N PHE A 66 -3.94 -26.17 -7.66
CA PHE A 66 -5.01 -26.43 -6.68
C PHE A 66 -6.31 -25.68 -7.03
N THR A 67 -7.38 -26.44 -7.23
CA THR A 67 -8.69 -25.91 -7.62
C THR A 67 -9.75 -25.94 -6.51
N GLY A 68 -9.42 -26.56 -5.37
CA GLY A 68 -10.36 -26.85 -4.27
C GLY A 68 -11.39 -27.95 -4.57
N GLU A 69 -11.28 -28.66 -5.69
CA GLU A 69 -12.23 -29.71 -6.07
C GLU A 69 -11.75 -31.11 -5.66
N LYS A 70 -12.28 -31.62 -4.54
CA LYS A 70 -11.88 -32.91 -3.95
C LYS A 70 -11.99 -34.08 -4.95
N ALA A 71 -13.03 -34.09 -5.77
CA ALA A 71 -13.28 -35.16 -6.75
C ALA A 71 -12.20 -35.26 -7.85
N SER A 72 -11.56 -34.14 -8.21
CA SER A 72 -10.50 -34.10 -9.22
C SER A 72 -9.08 -34.11 -8.65
N TYR A 73 -8.96 -33.95 -7.33
CA TYR A 73 -7.66 -33.86 -6.68
C TYR A 73 -6.98 -35.23 -6.61
N LYS A 74 -5.69 -35.26 -6.98
CA LYS A 74 -4.84 -36.43 -6.84
C LYS A 74 -3.79 -36.13 -5.77
N PRO A 75 -3.68 -36.95 -4.71
CA PRO A 75 -2.64 -36.78 -3.71
C PRO A 75 -1.25 -36.71 -4.35
N TYR A 76 -0.48 -35.72 -3.95
CA TYR A 76 0.85 -35.49 -4.52
C TYR A 76 1.92 -36.07 -3.61
N GLN A 77 2.74 -36.99 -4.14
CA GLN A 77 3.89 -37.50 -3.41
C GLN A 77 4.98 -36.44 -3.42
N PHE A 78 5.20 -35.81 -2.27
CA PHE A 78 6.12 -34.71 -2.10
C PHE A 78 7.42 -35.20 -1.44
N SER A 79 8.57 -34.76 -1.94
CA SER A 79 9.88 -34.95 -1.32
C SER A 79 10.48 -33.58 -1.00
N ILE A 80 10.84 -33.36 0.27
CA ILE A 80 11.44 -32.10 0.74
C ILE A 80 12.77 -31.82 0.02
N LEU A 81 13.52 -32.89 -0.28
CA LEU A 81 14.85 -32.81 -0.87
C LEU A 81 14.82 -33.40 -2.27
N ARG A 82 15.59 -32.81 -3.19
CA ARG A 82 15.80 -33.36 -4.52
C ARG A 82 16.51 -34.72 -4.50
N ARG A 83 17.29 -34.97 -3.45
CA ARG A 83 18.01 -36.23 -3.18
C ARG A 83 17.84 -36.60 -1.72
N THR A 84 17.40 -37.82 -1.45
CA THR A 84 17.03 -38.28 -0.09
C THR A 84 18.04 -39.26 0.50
N SER A 85 19.31 -39.25 0.06
CA SER A 85 20.33 -40.13 0.63
C SER A 85 20.63 -39.71 2.08
N ASP A 86 20.87 -40.68 2.96
CA ASP A 86 21.17 -40.45 4.38
C ASP A 86 22.32 -39.45 4.60
N GLU A 87 23.38 -39.57 3.79
CA GLU A 87 24.52 -38.63 3.80
C GLU A 87 24.09 -37.18 3.52
N PHE A 88 23.16 -37.00 2.58
CA PHE A 88 22.69 -35.67 2.21
C PHE A 88 21.77 -35.09 3.28
N VAL A 89 20.91 -35.91 3.88
CA VAL A 89 20.05 -35.53 5.01
C VAL A 89 20.92 -35.10 6.21
N TYR A 90 22.00 -35.84 6.48
CA TYR A 90 22.98 -35.48 7.50
C TYR A 90 23.64 -34.14 7.21
N GLN A 91 24.21 -33.96 6.01
CA GLN A 91 24.81 -32.67 5.61
C GLN A 91 23.82 -31.51 5.62
N ALA A 92 22.54 -31.77 5.32
CA ALA A 92 21.49 -30.77 5.31
C ALA A 92 21.07 -30.29 6.70
N THR A 93 21.17 -31.15 7.71
CA THR A 93 20.57 -30.92 9.02
C THR A 93 21.53 -31.02 10.19
N GLY A 94 22.77 -31.48 10.00
CA GLY A 94 23.76 -31.64 11.07
C GLY A 94 23.40 -32.67 12.15
N VAL A 95 22.42 -33.55 11.91
CA VAL A 95 21.94 -34.53 12.91
C VAL A 95 22.34 -35.96 12.51
N GLU A 96 23.34 -36.55 13.19
CA GLU A 96 23.92 -37.88 12.89
C GLU A 96 22.92 -39.06 13.02
N ARG A 97 21.75 -38.88 13.65
CA ARG A 97 20.81 -39.96 14.00
C ARG A 97 19.46 -39.88 13.27
N LEU A 98 19.47 -39.65 11.95
CA LEU A 98 18.23 -39.61 11.15
C LEU A 98 17.85 -40.92 10.43
N HIS A 99 18.53 -42.05 10.69
CA HIS A 99 18.21 -43.35 10.07
C HIS A 99 16.81 -43.91 10.39
N THR A 100 16.05 -43.32 11.32
CA THR A 100 14.65 -43.71 11.62
C THR A 100 13.61 -42.77 10.97
N ILE A 101 14.05 -41.83 10.12
CA ILE A 101 13.25 -40.66 9.69
C ILE A 101 13.07 -40.58 8.15
N SER A 102 13.49 -41.57 7.36
CA SER A 102 13.31 -41.54 5.89
C SER A 102 11.85 -41.27 5.48
N ASP A 103 10.88 -41.75 6.26
CA ASP A 103 9.44 -41.56 6.05
C ASP A 103 8.95 -40.11 6.29
N LYS A 104 9.73 -39.22 6.92
CA LYS A 104 9.33 -37.81 7.15
C LYS A 104 9.78 -36.85 6.07
N TRP A 105 10.78 -37.23 5.27
CA TRP A 105 11.31 -36.40 4.18
C TRP A 105 10.54 -36.56 2.87
N SER A 106 9.69 -37.58 2.80
CA SER A 106 8.75 -37.79 1.70
C SER A 106 7.38 -38.11 2.25
N PHE A 107 6.35 -37.38 1.83
CA PHE A 107 4.99 -37.54 2.35
C PHE A 107 3.97 -37.28 1.24
N LYS A 108 2.75 -37.77 1.43
CA LYS A 108 1.64 -37.44 0.53
C LYS A 108 0.95 -36.17 1.00
N LEU A 109 0.82 -35.21 0.10
CA LEU A 109 -0.05 -34.07 0.27
C LEU A 109 -1.45 -34.50 -0.14
N GLU A 110 -2.26 -34.82 0.88
CA GLU A 110 -3.67 -35.14 0.73
C GLU A 110 -4.50 -33.85 0.56
N PHE A 111 -5.71 -33.99 -0.01
CA PHE A 111 -6.58 -32.86 -0.30
C PHE A 111 -6.83 -31.97 0.92
N ASP A 112 -7.22 -32.57 2.04
CA ASP A 112 -7.58 -31.84 3.26
C ASP A 112 -6.34 -31.13 3.87
N THR A 113 -5.14 -31.68 3.69
CA THR A 113 -3.88 -31.03 4.08
C THR A 113 -3.62 -29.79 3.25
N VAL A 114 -3.72 -29.88 1.92
CA VAL A 114 -3.51 -28.72 1.05
C VAL A 114 -4.59 -27.66 1.30
N LEU A 115 -5.84 -28.07 1.48
CA LEU A 115 -6.95 -27.19 1.82
C LEU A 115 -6.63 -26.35 3.07
N SER A 116 -6.05 -26.97 4.11
CA SER A 116 -5.65 -26.29 5.35
C SER A 116 -4.61 -25.17 5.17
N PHE A 117 -3.86 -25.18 4.05
CA PHE A 117 -2.91 -24.12 3.73
C PHE A 117 -3.59 -22.91 3.09
N PHE A 118 -4.68 -23.13 2.36
CA PHE A 118 -5.38 -22.08 1.63
C PHE A 118 -6.51 -21.45 2.44
N ASP A 119 -7.32 -22.26 3.12
CA ASP A 119 -8.59 -21.81 3.73
C ASP A 119 -8.42 -20.59 4.65
N PRO A 120 -7.51 -20.61 5.64
CA PRO A 120 -7.35 -19.46 6.52
C PRO A 120 -6.93 -18.18 5.78
N VAL A 121 -6.08 -18.31 4.75
CA VAL A 121 -5.60 -17.16 3.96
C VAL A 121 -6.72 -16.58 3.11
N ILE A 122 -7.56 -17.45 2.52
CA ILE A 122 -8.68 -17.03 1.69
C ILE A 122 -9.81 -16.45 2.55
N ASP A 123 -10.04 -16.99 3.75
CA ASP A 123 -11.04 -16.48 4.68
C ASP A 123 -10.70 -15.06 5.13
N GLU A 124 -9.45 -14.78 5.49
CA GLU A 124 -8.98 -13.41 5.78
C GLU A 124 -9.23 -12.46 4.59
N ILE A 125 -8.96 -12.91 3.35
CA ILE A 125 -9.22 -12.11 2.15
C ILE A 125 -10.73 -11.84 1.98
N ILE A 126 -11.59 -12.84 2.21
CA ILE A 126 -13.04 -12.70 2.10
C ILE A 126 -13.56 -11.73 3.15
N GLU A 127 -13.09 -11.82 4.41
CA GLU A 127 -13.47 -10.89 5.48
C GLU A 127 -13.15 -9.44 5.11
N LEU A 128 -11.98 -9.18 4.54
CA LEU A 128 -11.60 -7.85 4.06
C LEU A 128 -12.50 -7.38 2.92
N ILE A 129 -12.82 -8.26 1.96
CA ILE A 129 -13.75 -7.95 0.87
C ILE A 129 -15.12 -7.62 1.44
N GLU A 130 -15.65 -8.41 2.38
CA GLU A 130 -16.96 -8.17 2.99
C GLU A 130 -17.02 -6.87 3.79
N ALA A 131 -15.96 -6.54 4.51
CA ALA A 131 -15.84 -5.26 5.22
C ALA A 131 -15.91 -4.08 4.24
N GLN A 132 -15.21 -4.15 3.11
CA GLN A 132 -15.26 -3.12 2.07
C GLN A 132 -16.61 -3.08 1.34
N LEU A 133 -17.24 -4.23 1.10
CA LEU A 133 -18.59 -4.27 0.51
C LEU A 133 -19.64 -3.62 1.41
N SER A 134 -19.45 -3.66 2.73
CA SER A 134 -20.38 -3.03 3.67
C SER A 134 -20.31 -1.50 3.67
N SER A 135 -19.21 -0.92 3.19
CA SER A 135 -19.00 0.55 3.17
C SER A 135 -19.30 1.19 1.81
N VAL A 136 -19.54 0.41 0.76
CA VAL A 136 -19.77 0.88 -0.61
C VAL A 136 -21.26 0.75 -0.98
N VAL A 137 -21.88 1.85 -1.40
CA VAL A 137 -23.32 1.90 -1.72
C VAL A 137 -23.61 1.50 -3.18
N ASP A 138 -22.74 1.87 -4.12
CA ASP A 138 -22.98 1.72 -5.57
C ASP A 138 -21.85 0.95 -6.28
N LEU A 139 -21.76 -0.35 -6.02
CA LEU A 139 -20.70 -1.19 -6.60
C LEU A 139 -21.12 -1.84 -7.92
N SER A 140 -20.48 -1.43 -9.02
CA SER A 140 -20.78 -1.97 -10.36
C SER A 140 -20.01 -3.24 -10.72
N ALA A 141 -18.76 -3.37 -10.26
CA ALA A 141 -17.88 -4.50 -10.59
C ALA A 141 -16.76 -4.68 -9.57
N ILE A 142 -16.28 -5.91 -9.45
CA ILE A 142 -15.05 -6.27 -8.72
C ILE A 142 -14.04 -6.83 -9.73
N PHE A 143 -12.81 -6.31 -9.70
CA PHE A 143 -11.68 -6.83 -10.45
C PHE A 143 -10.72 -7.53 -9.51
N LEU A 144 -10.46 -8.82 -9.75
CA LEU A 144 -9.50 -9.60 -8.98
C LEU A 144 -8.16 -9.65 -9.75
N VAL A 145 -7.14 -8.96 -9.23
CA VAL A 145 -5.82 -8.74 -9.88
C VAL A 145 -4.66 -9.20 -8.99
N GLY A 146 -3.44 -9.26 -9.54
CA GLY A 146 -2.25 -9.76 -8.85
C GLY A 146 -2.03 -11.27 -9.03
N GLY A 147 -0.84 -11.77 -8.71
CA GLY A 147 -0.48 -13.17 -9.00
C GLY A 147 -1.34 -14.22 -8.29
N PHE A 148 -1.83 -13.94 -7.08
CA PHE A 148 -2.68 -14.92 -6.37
C PHE A 148 -4.03 -15.14 -7.05
N SER A 149 -4.47 -14.16 -7.83
CA SER A 149 -5.74 -14.16 -8.56
C SER A 149 -5.78 -15.19 -9.68
N GLU A 150 -4.66 -15.77 -10.07
CA GLU A 150 -4.60 -16.94 -10.95
C GLU A 150 -5.14 -18.22 -10.28
N SER A 151 -5.19 -18.27 -8.94
CA SER A 151 -5.70 -19.43 -8.21
C SER A 151 -7.21 -19.62 -8.46
N LEU A 152 -7.55 -20.71 -9.14
CA LEU A 152 -8.95 -21.09 -9.36
C LEU A 152 -9.71 -21.32 -8.05
N TYR A 153 -9.01 -21.78 -7.01
CA TYR A 153 -9.64 -21.96 -5.70
C TYR A 153 -10.03 -20.62 -5.07
N LEU A 154 -9.11 -19.64 -5.06
CA LEU A 154 -9.38 -18.27 -4.60
C LEU A 154 -10.56 -17.65 -5.36
N GLN A 155 -10.53 -17.72 -6.70
CA GLN A 155 -11.60 -17.18 -7.54
C GLN A 155 -12.98 -17.77 -7.18
N LYS A 156 -13.06 -19.09 -6.99
CA LYS A 156 -14.32 -19.76 -6.62
C LYS A 156 -14.81 -19.36 -5.24
N ARG A 157 -13.92 -19.30 -4.25
CA ARG A 157 -14.25 -18.92 -2.87
C ARG A 157 -14.77 -17.49 -2.80
N ILE A 158 -14.07 -16.53 -3.42
CA ILE A 158 -14.52 -15.14 -3.49
C ILE A 158 -15.85 -15.04 -4.24
N LYS A 159 -15.96 -15.63 -5.44
CA LYS A 159 -17.20 -15.58 -6.24
C LYS A 159 -18.41 -16.15 -5.49
N ARG A 160 -18.21 -17.16 -4.65
CA ARG A 160 -19.26 -17.70 -3.78
C ARG A 160 -19.63 -16.72 -2.67
N ALA A 161 -18.65 -16.12 -1.99
CA ALA A 161 -18.89 -15.19 -0.88
C ALA A 161 -19.66 -13.93 -1.33
N ILE A 162 -19.33 -13.39 -2.51
CA ILE A 162 -19.97 -12.17 -3.04
C ILE A 162 -21.25 -12.44 -3.86
N LYS A 163 -21.69 -13.70 -3.95
CA LYS A 163 -22.82 -14.08 -4.82
C LYS A 163 -24.08 -13.31 -4.43
N GLY A 164 -24.67 -12.61 -5.40
CA GLY A 164 -25.88 -11.80 -5.19
C GLY A 164 -25.63 -10.42 -4.58
N ARG A 165 -24.37 -10.06 -4.27
CA ARG A 165 -23.99 -8.70 -3.86
C ARG A 165 -23.48 -7.85 -5.02
N VAL A 166 -22.78 -8.48 -5.98
CA VAL A 166 -22.20 -7.81 -7.15
C VAL A 166 -22.38 -8.69 -8.38
N ASP A 167 -22.88 -8.10 -9.46
CA ASP A 167 -23.15 -8.85 -10.71
C ASP A 167 -21.88 -9.12 -11.51
N ASN A 168 -20.93 -8.17 -11.51
CA ASN A 168 -19.73 -8.24 -12.34
C ASN A 168 -18.49 -8.59 -11.50
N PHE A 169 -18.15 -9.87 -11.41
CA PHE A 169 -16.87 -10.34 -10.87
C PHE A 169 -15.94 -10.73 -12.02
N ILE A 170 -14.84 -9.98 -12.18
CA ILE A 170 -13.98 -10.04 -13.35
C ILE A 170 -12.55 -10.39 -12.92
N VAL A 171 -12.00 -11.45 -13.51
CA VAL A 171 -10.58 -11.77 -13.44
C VAL A 171 -9.99 -11.45 -14.82
N PRO A 172 -9.05 -10.49 -14.94
CA PRO A 172 -8.38 -10.22 -16.21
C PRO A 172 -7.64 -11.44 -16.76
N ILE A 173 -7.32 -11.44 -18.05
CA ILE A 173 -6.60 -12.56 -18.71
C ILE A 173 -5.22 -12.80 -18.08
N SER A 174 -4.52 -11.72 -17.69
CA SER A 174 -3.24 -11.77 -16.98
C SER A 174 -3.36 -10.91 -15.72
N PRO A 175 -3.98 -11.43 -14.65
CA PRO A 175 -4.20 -10.66 -13.43
C PRO A 175 -2.87 -10.23 -12.79
N GLU A 176 -1.81 -11.03 -12.88
CA GLU A 176 -0.45 -10.78 -12.42
C GLU A 176 0.21 -9.58 -13.12
N LEU A 177 -0.09 -9.36 -14.40
CA LEU A 177 0.43 -8.22 -15.17
C LEU A 177 -0.49 -7.00 -15.15
N SER A 178 -1.67 -7.08 -14.54
CA SER A 178 -2.69 -6.03 -14.63
C SER A 178 -2.21 -4.68 -14.09
N ILE A 179 -1.49 -4.70 -12.96
CA ILE A 179 -0.91 -3.50 -12.35
C ILE A 179 0.19 -2.90 -13.25
N LEU A 180 1.13 -3.74 -13.71
CA LEU A 180 2.22 -3.31 -14.59
C LEU A 180 1.68 -2.72 -15.90
N ASN A 181 0.71 -3.40 -16.53
CA ASN A 181 0.07 -2.93 -17.75
C ASN A 181 -0.66 -1.60 -17.53
N GLY A 182 -1.32 -1.43 -16.38
CA GLY A 182 -1.93 -0.16 -15.98
C GLY A 182 -0.88 0.95 -15.85
N ALA A 183 0.24 0.67 -15.17
CA ALA A 183 1.34 1.62 -14.99
C ALA A 183 1.99 2.02 -16.32
N CYS A 184 2.27 1.06 -17.22
CA CYS A 184 2.82 1.34 -18.54
C CYS A 184 1.86 2.21 -19.37
N LYS A 185 0.55 1.90 -19.36
CA LYS A 185 -0.47 2.72 -20.05
C LYS A 185 -0.54 4.12 -19.47
N TYR A 186 -0.49 4.25 -18.16
CA TYR A 186 -0.44 5.54 -17.48
C TYR A 186 0.80 6.34 -17.90
N GLY A 187 1.98 5.73 -17.90
CA GLY A 187 3.21 6.40 -18.36
C GLY A 187 3.18 6.84 -19.83
N LEU A 188 2.52 6.07 -20.71
CA LEU A 188 2.33 6.43 -22.12
C LEU A 188 1.34 7.58 -22.32
N ASN A 189 0.31 7.65 -21.50
CA ASN A 189 -0.67 8.73 -21.53
C ASN A 189 -1.18 9.02 -20.12
N MET A 190 -0.59 10.01 -19.47
CA MET A 190 -0.91 10.33 -18.09
C MET A 190 -2.26 11.03 -17.93
N ASN A 191 -2.92 11.43 -19.04
CA ASN A 191 -4.27 11.99 -19.04
C ASN A 191 -5.38 10.93 -18.86
N VAL A 192 -5.00 9.65 -18.72
CA VAL A 192 -5.97 8.58 -18.41
C VAL A 192 -6.58 8.71 -17.01
N VAL A 193 -5.92 9.40 -16.09
CA VAL A 193 -6.46 9.73 -14.76
C VAL A 193 -7.02 11.15 -14.79
N GLN A 194 -8.33 11.30 -14.60
CA GLN A 194 -9.01 12.60 -14.68
C GLN A 194 -9.00 13.36 -13.36
N SER A 195 -9.23 12.63 -12.26
CA SER A 195 -9.31 13.16 -10.91
C SER A 195 -8.75 12.15 -9.91
N ARG A 196 -8.52 12.60 -8.67
CA ARG A 196 -8.10 11.78 -7.54
C ARG A 196 -8.77 12.28 -6.27
N ILE A 197 -9.03 11.35 -5.34
CA ILE A 197 -9.46 11.70 -3.99
C ILE A 197 -8.22 11.92 -3.11
N LEU A 198 -8.12 13.08 -2.46
CA LEU A 198 -7.02 13.36 -1.55
C LEU A 198 -7.08 12.45 -0.32
N LYS A 199 -5.96 11.77 -0.02
CA LYS A 199 -5.83 10.89 1.16
C LYS A 199 -5.46 11.65 2.44
N TRP A 200 -5.04 12.90 2.30
CA TRP A 200 -4.57 13.76 3.39
C TRP A 200 -5.10 15.17 3.19
N THR A 201 -5.23 15.90 4.28
CA THR A 201 -5.44 17.34 4.28
C THR A 201 -4.08 18.01 4.17
N TYR A 202 -3.92 18.92 3.22
CA TYR A 202 -2.68 19.64 2.95
C TYR A 202 -2.86 21.12 3.28
N GLY A 203 -1.79 21.73 3.77
CA GLY A 203 -1.83 23.13 4.16
C GLY A 203 -0.45 23.65 4.50
N VAL A 204 -0.42 24.87 5.00
CA VAL A 204 0.82 25.56 5.37
C VAL A 204 0.76 26.09 6.78
N LYS A 205 1.93 26.27 7.37
CA LYS A 205 2.06 27.07 8.58
C LYS A 205 1.82 28.53 8.22
N ASN A 206 0.78 29.09 8.78
CA ASN A 206 0.41 30.48 8.59
C ASN A 206 0.44 31.21 9.94
N HIS A 207 0.62 32.53 9.92
CA HIS A 207 0.48 33.35 11.10
C HIS A 207 -0.78 34.22 10.99
N ARG A 208 -1.33 34.60 12.14
CA ARG A 208 -2.35 35.62 12.27
C ARG A 208 -2.21 36.33 13.61
N ASP A 209 -2.90 37.44 13.77
CA ASP A 209 -3.02 38.09 15.07
C ASP A 209 -3.58 37.12 16.11
N TRP A 210 -2.93 37.10 17.27
CA TRP A 210 -3.42 36.41 18.46
C TRP A 210 -4.66 37.15 18.98
N LYS A 211 -5.72 36.40 19.30
CA LYS A 211 -7.00 36.95 19.74
C LYS A 211 -7.44 36.33 21.06
N GLN A 212 -8.34 37.01 21.75
CA GLN A 212 -8.95 36.48 22.97
C GLN A 212 -9.64 35.13 22.67
N GLY A 213 -9.24 34.09 23.39
CA GLY A 213 -9.67 32.70 23.15
C GLY A 213 -8.55 31.80 22.61
N ASP A 214 -7.49 32.38 22.04
CA ASP A 214 -6.29 31.62 21.66
C ASP A 214 -5.49 31.19 22.90
N PRO A 215 -4.76 30.05 22.84
CA PRO A 215 -3.91 29.61 23.94
C PRO A 215 -2.83 30.68 24.27
N PRO A 216 -2.73 31.13 25.53
CA PRO A 216 -1.72 32.14 25.91
C PRO A 216 -0.28 31.66 25.68
N SER A 217 -0.02 30.35 25.82
CA SER A 217 1.29 29.75 25.59
C SER A 217 1.77 29.81 24.13
N ARG A 218 0.87 30.11 23.19
CA ARG A 218 1.16 30.22 21.75
C ARG A 218 1.18 31.65 21.24
N ASN A 219 1.14 32.64 22.13
CA ASN A 219 1.30 34.05 21.79
C ASN A 219 2.79 34.37 21.59
N THR A 220 3.18 34.58 20.34
CA THR A 220 4.52 35.02 19.97
C THR A 220 4.45 36.47 19.50
N ARG A 221 4.70 37.40 20.43
CA ARG A 221 4.73 38.85 20.16
C ARG A 221 3.45 39.39 19.50
N GLY A 222 2.29 38.90 19.95
CA GLY A 222 0.98 39.29 19.42
C GLY A 222 0.50 38.44 18.24
N LEU A 223 1.29 37.48 17.78
CA LEU A 223 0.94 36.54 16.72
C LEU A 223 0.72 35.13 17.24
N ILE A 224 -0.01 34.33 16.48
CA ILE A 224 -0.13 32.88 16.65
C ILE A 224 0.11 32.18 15.31
N TYR A 225 0.85 31.07 15.35
CA TYR A 225 1.06 30.21 14.20
C TYR A 225 0.04 29.07 14.20
N VAL A 226 -0.62 28.87 13.07
CA VAL A 226 -1.69 27.89 12.86
C VAL A 226 -1.44 27.10 11.59
N PHE A 227 -2.00 25.90 11.52
CA PHE A 227 -2.10 25.16 10.28
C PHE A 227 -3.28 25.71 9.47
N GLN A 228 -2.97 26.28 8.31
CA GLN A 228 -3.97 26.72 7.36
C GLN A 228 -4.17 25.64 6.30
N SER A 229 -5.28 24.91 6.41
CA SER A 229 -5.69 23.95 5.38
C SER A 229 -5.98 24.67 4.06
N ILE A 230 -5.50 24.07 2.96
CA ILE A 230 -5.65 24.55 1.58
C ILE A 230 -6.45 23.54 0.74
N ALA A 231 -6.24 22.25 0.96
CA ALA A 231 -7.02 21.17 0.34
C ALA A 231 -7.26 20.05 1.35
N THR A 232 -8.43 19.43 1.32
CA THR A 232 -8.90 18.57 2.42
C THR A 232 -8.92 17.09 2.00
N LYS A 233 -8.65 16.19 2.97
CA LYS A 233 -8.85 14.76 2.77
C LYS A 233 -10.29 14.49 2.33
N GLY A 234 -10.45 13.69 1.28
CA GLY A 234 -11.76 13.35 0.70
C GLY A 234 -12.17 14.23 -0.47
N ASP A 235 -11.51 15.37 -0.69
CA ASP A 235 -11.81 16.22 -1.85
C ASP A 235 -11.42 15.49 -3.14
N GLU A 236 -12.33 15.52 -4.13
CA GLU A 236 -12.01 15.15 -5.50
C GLU A 236 -11.27 16.29 -6.19
N VAL A 237 -10.07 15.98 -6.70
CA VAL A 237 -9.17 16.95 -7.31
C VAL A 237 -8.92 16.56 -8.76
N PHE A 238 -9.25 17.46 -9.67
CA PHE A 238 -8.92 17.31 -11.08
C PHE A 238 -7.47 17.66 -11.35
N MET A 239 -6.85 17.01 -12.34
CA MET A 239 -5.41 17.12 -12.62
C MET A 239 -4.90 18.57 -12.75
N GLU A 240 -5.69 19.48 -13.34
CA GLU A 240 -5.30 20.89 -13.55
C GLU A 240 -5.78 21.84 -12.44
N GLN A 241 -6.48 21.31 -11.43
CA GLN A 241 -7.04 22.12 -10.35
C GLN A 241 -5.93 22.68 -9.46
N LYS A 242 -6.11 23.94 -9.05
CA LYS A 242 -5.21 24.67 -8.17
C LYS A 242 -5.98 25.20 -6.98
N PHE A 243 -5.55 24.84 -5.78
CA PHE A 243 -6.08 25.36 -4.54
C PHE A 243 -5.24 26.55 -4.13
N ARG A 244 -5.88 27.69 -3.86
CA ARG A 244 -5.17 28.94 -3.56
C ARG A 244 -5.56 29.47 -2.19
N HIS A 245 -4.58 30.03 -1.49
CA HIS A 245 -4.79 30.73 -0.25
C HIS A 245 -3.91 31.97 -0.19
N LYS A 246 -4.46 33.07 0.32
CA LYS A 246 -3.71 34.31 0.50
C LYS A 246 -3.01 34.28 1.86
N ILE A 247 -1.74 34.60 1.87
CA ILE A 247 -0.92 34.76 3.06
C ILE A 247 -0.21 36.10 3.00
N PHE A 248 0.34 36.54 4.11
CA PHE A 248 1.10 37.79 4.18
C PHE A 248 2.47 37.49 4.75
N SER A 249 3.50 38.21 4.31
CA SER A 249 4.78 38.18 5.00
C SER A 249 4.73 38.99 6.29
N ILE A 250 5.58 38.62 7.25
CA ILE A 250 5.80 39.44 8.43
C ILE A 250 6.69 40.62 8.00
N PRO A 251 6.33 41.87 8.29
CA PRO A 251 7.14 43.03 7.94
C PRO A 251 8.57 42.94 8.52
N GLY A 252 9.55 43.41 7.76
CA GLY A 252 10.96 43.48 8.16
C GLY A 252 11.77 42.21 7.96
N GLN A 253 11.21 41.18 7.30
CA GLN A 253 11.95 39.97 6.91
C GLN A 253 12.45 40.07 5.47
N ASP A 254 13.69 39.63 5.23
CA ASP A 254 14.30 39.52 3.88
C ASP A 254 13.96 38.18 3.20
N ILE A 255 13.69 37.15 4.01
CA ILE A 255 13.35 35.80 3.57
C ILE A 255 12.20 35.28 4.44
N MET A 256 11.26 34.57 3.82
CA MET A 256 10.20 33.85 4.52
C MET A 256 10.13 32.40 4.03
N ASP A 257 10.18 31.47 4.98
CA ASP A 257 9.97 30.05 4.71
C ASP A 257 8.50 29.68 4.88
N ILE A 258 7.89 29.23 3.79
CA ILE A 258 6.52 28.73 3.80
C ILE A 258 6.58 27.23 3.97
N GLU A 259 6.46 26.81 5.23
CA GLU A 259 6.44 25.41 5.66
C GLU A 259 5.11 24.74 5.24
N ILE A 260 5.21 23.59 4.57
CA ILE A 260 4.08 22.81 4.06
C ILE A 260 3.92 21.54 4.88
N TYR A 261 2.68 21.24 5.24
CA TYR A 261 2.31 20.13 6.10
C TYR A 261 1.16 19.31 5.50
N CYS A 262 1.05 18.04 5.91
CA CYS A 262 -0.15 17.24 5.70
C CYS A 262 -0.56 16.46 6.96
N THR A 263 -1.83 16.04 7.02
CA THR A 263 -2.39 15.24 8.12
C THR A 263 -3.59 14.41 7.67
N LYS A 264 -3.87 13.28 8.36
CA LYS A 264 -5.08 12.47 8.10
C LYS A 264 -6.34 13.09 8.71
N LYS A 265 -6.18 14.00 9.66
CA LYS A 265 -7.27 14.64 10.40
C LYS A 265 -7.91 15.76 9.59
N ASN A 266 -9.23 15.76 9.54
CA ASN A 266 -9.99 16.93 9.08
C ASN A 266 -10.10 17.95 10.22
N GLY A 267 -9.88 19.23 9.91
CA GLY A 267 -9.97 20.32 10.90
C GLY A 267 -8.82 20.37 11.90
N ALA A 268 -7.61 19.95 11.52
CA ALA A 268 -6.42 20.24 12.31
C ALA A 268 -6.16 21.76 12.39
N VAL A 269 -5.64 22.22 13.53
CA VAL A 269 -5.52 23.64 13.87
C VAL A 269 -4.07 24.08 13.99
N TYR A 270 -3.18 23.20 14.46
CA TYR A 270 -1.77 23.53 14.67
C TYR A 270 -0.82 22.55 13.97
N CYS A 271 0.33 23.06 13.53
CA CYS A 271 1.36 22.28 12.82
C CYS A 271 2.14 21.30 13.71
N ASP A 272 1.98 21.39 15.04
CA ASP A 272 2.62 20.52 16.03
C ASP A 272 1.65 19.48 16.63
N GLU A 273 0.49 19.27 16.00
CA GLU A 273 -0.42 18.19 16.38
C GLU A 273 0.19 16.80 16.08
N PRO A 274 -0.13 15.74 16.86
CA PRO A 274 0.54 14.44 16.75
C PRO A 274 0.51 13.76 15.37
N GLU A 275 -0.50 14.05 14.54
CA GLU A 275 -0.67 13.49 13.19
C GLU A 275 -0.19 14.43 12.06
N MET A 276 0.51 15.51 12.39
CA MET A 276 1.09 16.42 11.40
C MET A 276 2.39 15.87 10.86
N VAL A 277 2.52 15.97 9.54
CA VAL A 277 3.73 15.61 8.80
C VAL A 277 4.23 16.84 8.08
N TYR A 278 5.48 17.23 8.37
CA TYR A 278 6.17 18.25 7.60
C TYR A 278 6.65 17.67 6.27
N LEU A 279 6.30 18.32 5.16
CA LEU A 279 6.69 17.89 3.81
C LEU A 279 7.91 18.65 3.29
N GLY A 280 8.22 19.81 3.85
CA GLY A 280 9.24 20.73 3.38
C GLY A 280 8.72 22.16 3.28
N GLU A 281 9.53 23.03 2.70
CA GLU A 281 9.23 24.47 2.63
C GLU A 281 9.59 25.11 1.29
N VAL A 282 8.90 26.21 0.97
CA VAL A 282 9.23 27.12 -0.13
C VAL A 282 9.88 28.37 0.45
N ASN A 283 11.14 28.62 0.10
CA ASN A 283 11.88 29.83 0.51
C ASN A 283 11.49 30.99 -0.42
N VAL A 284 10.99 32.08 0.15
CA VAL A 284 10.56 33.28 -0.58
C VAL A 284 11.47 34.45 -0.22
N GLN A 285 12.05 35.09 -1.23
CA GLN A 285 12.82 36.32 -1.04
C GLN A 285 11.85 37.53 -1.02
N LEU A 286 12.03 38.40 -0.03
CA LEU A 286 11.14 39.51 0.25
C LEU A 286 11.95 40.82 0.13
N PHE A 287 11.87 41.46 -1.04
CA PHE A 287 12.50 42.76 -1.28
C PHE A 287 11.57 43.88 -0.83
N ASP A 288 12.10 44.86 -0.10
CA ASP A 288 11.37 46.04 0.40
C ASP A 288 10.11 45.73 1.25
N ASN A 289 10.17 44.66 2.04
CA ASN A 289 9.09 44.17 2.92
C ASN A 289 8.87 45.02 4.19
N SER A 290 8.76 46.33 4.03
CA SER A 290 8.57 47.27 5.15
C SER A 290 7.14 47.23 5.72
N LEU A 291 6.14 46.90 4.90
CA LEU A 291 4.72 46.91 5.25
C LEU A 291 4.06 45.53 5.27
N GLY A 292 4.82 44.47 4.96
CA GLY A 292 4.24 43.16 4.65
C GLY A 292 3.84 43.09 3.18
N ILE A 293 4.18 41.99 2.54
CA ILE A 293 3.91 41.71 1.13
C ILE A 293 2.76 40.70 1.06
N PRO A 294 1.69 40.98 0.29
CA PRO A 294 0.68 39.99 -0.02
C PRO A 294 1.26 38.88 -0.89
N LEU A 295 1.15 37.64 -0.42
CA LEU A 295 1.57 36.45 -1.15
C LEU A 295 0.35 35.55 -1.41
N CYS A 296 0.40 34.80 -2.49
CA CYS A 296 -0.61 33.80 -2.82
C CYS A 296 0.07 32.44 -2.95
N ILE A 297 -0.25 31.52 -2.05
CA ILE A 297 0.17 30.13 -2.19
C ILE A 297 -0.87 29.38 -3.01
N SER A 298 -0.38 28.66 -4.02
CA SER A 298 -1.14 27.77 -4.87
C SER A 298 -0.59 26.35 -4.72
N MET A 299 -1.43 25.42 -4.31
CA MET A 299 -1.15 23.99 -4.31
C MET A 299 -1.81 23.33 -5.52
N HIS A 300 -1.01 22.58 -6.26
CA HIS A 300 -1.44 21.79 -7.40
C HIS A 300 -1.04 20.34 -7.18
N PHE A 301 -2.02 19.45 -7.20
CA PHE A 301 -1.81 18.02 -7.01
C PHE A 301 -1.57 17.40 -8.38
N GLY A 302 -0.31 17.46 -8.82
CA GLY A 302 0.11 16.92 -10.09
C GLY A 302 0.06 15.39 -10.10
N GLN A 303 0.60 14.82 -11.17
CA GLN A 303 0.58 13.38 -11.44
C GLN A 303 1.18 12.50 -10.33
N MET A 304 2.33 12.89 -9.79
CA MET A 304 3.04 12.15 -8.73
C MET A 304 3.62 13.05 -7.65
N GLU A 305 3.32 14.35 -7.71
CA GLU A 305 3.92 15.36 -6.85
C GLU A 305 2.88 16.41 -6.45
N LEU A 306 2.99 16.89 -5.21
CA LEU A 306 2.40 18.15 -4.82
C LEU A 306 3.34 19.26 -5.31
N ILE A 307 2.81 20.19 -6.10
CA ILE A 307 3.53 21.38 -6.52
C ILE A 307 2.97 22.56 -5.73
N ALA A 308 3.81 23.18 -4.91
CA ALA A 308 3.49 24.44 -4.28
C ALA A 308 4.17 25.59 -5.04
N THR A 309 3.37 26.57 -5.42
CA THR A 309 3.83 27.84 -5.99
C THR A 309 3.42 28.97 -5.08
N VAL A 310 4.35 29.83 -4.73
CA VAL A 310 4.07 31.07 -3.99
C VAL A 310 4.31 32.23 -4.95
N THR A 311 3.30 33.07 -5.12
CA THR A 311 3.36 34.26 -5.97
C THR A 311 3.35 35.50 -5.09
N ASN A 312 4.31 36.40 -5.28
CA ASN A 312 4.24 37.76 -4.75
C ASN A 312 3.17 38.53 -5.54
N GLU A 313 2.09 38.97 -4.87
CA GLU A 313 0.96 39.61 -5.56
C GLU A 313 1.27 41.04 -6.05
N GLU A 314 2.34 41.67 -5.56
CA GLU A 314 2.73 43.04 -5.95
C GLU A 314 3.53 43.07 -7.25
N ASN A 315 4.48 42.13 -7.41
CA ASN A 315 5.39 42.11 -8.56
C ASN A 315 5.24 40.87 -9.46
N GLY A 316 4.42 39.90 -9.07
CA GLY A 316 4.15 38.67 -9.84
C GLY A 316 5.27 37.62 -9.81
N TYR A 317 6.35 37.84 -9.05
CA TYR A 317 7.44 36.88 -8.96
C TYR A 317 6.96 35.57 -8.30
N MET A 318 7.42 34.43 -8.83
CA MET A 318 6.96 33.10 -8.41
C MET A 318 8.11 32.25 -7.87
N TYR A 319 7.86 31.64 -6.72
CA TYR A 319 8.72 30.63 -6.09
C TYR A 319 7.99 29.30 -6.16
N LYS A 320 8.64 28.26 -6.70
CA LYS A 320 7.99 26.96 -6.96
C LYS A 320 8.84 25.83 -6.41
N LYS A 321 8.20 24.87 -5.75
CA LYS A 321 8.83 23.62 -5.31
C LYS A 321 7.88 22.44 -5.49
N ALA A 322 8.44 21.30 -5.87
CA ALA A 322 7.74 20.03 -5.97
C ALA A 322 8.06 19.15 -4.75
N PHE A 323 7.05 18.44 -4.27
CA PHE A 323 7.11 17.55 -3.11
C PHE A 323 6.59 16.18 -3.54
N GLN A 324 7.40 15.14 -3.38
CA GLN A 324 7.01 13.79 -3.74
C GLN A 324 6.04 13.22 -2.69
N PHE A 325 4.96 12.57 -3.15
CA PHE A 325 3.96 11.98 -2.24
C PHE A 325 4.47 10.77 -1.44
N TYR A 326 5.62 10.18 -1.80
CA TYR A 326 5.91 8.76 -1.53
C TYR A 326 7.15 8.43 -0.68
N VAL A 327 7.92 9.40 -0.15
CA VAL A 327 9.28 9.06 0.30
C VAL A 327 9.43 8.64 1.77
N GLU A 328 8.50 8.90 2.69
CA GLU A 328 8.80 8.67 4.12
C GLU A 328 7.83 7.79 4.93
N PHE A 329 6.77 7.22 4.35
CA PHE A 329 5.78 6.46 5.14
C PHE A 329 5.74 4.94 4.91
N PHE A 330 6.56 4.41 4.02
CA PHE A 330 6.74 2.96 3.86
C PHE A 330 8.23 2.66 3.64
N PRO A 331 8.96 2.11 4.62
CA PRO A 331 10.24 1.49 4.32
C PRO A 331 9.96 0.33 3.37
N TYR A 332 10.34 0.48 2.10
CA TYR A 332 10.39 -0.64 1.17
C TYR A 332 11.41 -1.64 1.73
N TYR A 333 10.93 -2.73 2.32
CA TYR A 333 11.72 -3.94 2.45
C TYR A 333 11.63 -4.66 1.10
N ILE A 334 12.70 -4.55 0.31
CA ILE A 334 12.96 -5.43 -0.84
C ILE A 334 13.43 -6.79 -0.31
#